data_AF-A0A9N9Z2E2-F1
#
_entry.id   AF-A0A9N9Z2E2-F1
#
_cell.length_a   1.000
_cell.length_b   1.000
_cell.length_c   1.000
_cell.angle_alpha   90.00
_cell.angle_beta   90.00
_cell.angle_gamma   90.00
#
_symmetry.space_group_name_H-M   'P 1'
#
loop_
_entity.id
_entity.type
_entity.pdbx_description
1 polymer ?
#
loop_
_entity_poly.entity_id
_entity_poly.type
_entity_poly.pdbx_seq_one_letter_code
_entity_poly.pdbx_strand_id
1 'polypeptide(L)'
;MLWKPPPLRHYIAILRSSSTKQRASVLLVILFALQARQRLIKFKATVLTTDPKRAHPIEGFVPVSDQIYVREPEPTTEGTTASADHPNAVVIYGWGDGLPKHLVKYSEGFRALFPHAKQVLVLSPISKALLTKNERRGDGMMPVIDAVFPEKPSPDFKVLLHVMSNTGAINYTATLDAYTRRYGEAMPNRLVCLDSAPGSSDLTFGNLERWSRAMTLRTAKFFPLPFVATQFLMCMLLVLNGCVQRILLRESSATWGLKIGQSEKHVRMDNRYLYLYSKEDDLVGYKDVEKHAAEARRRGWQAETEMFNGSPHVMHMRQFPDQYWNAISTSWNKAIGLRET
;
A
#
# COMPACT_ATOMS: atom_id res chain seq x y z
N MET A 1 -0.53 25.92 -28.95
CA MET A 1 0.28 27.08 -28.53
C MET A 1 0.55 26.94 -27.03
N LEU A 2 1.75 26.47 -26.65
CA LEU A 2 2.12 26.28 -25.25
C LEU A 2 2.27 27.65 -24.59
N TRP A 3 1.49 27.92 -23.54
CA TRP A 3 1.60 29.13 -22.74
C TRP A 3 3.03 29.23 -22.17
N LYS A 4 3.82 30.17 -22.69
CA LYS A 4 5.10 30.55 -22.10
C LYS A 4 4.79 31.63 -21.05
N PRO A 5 4.93 31.35 -19.74
CA PRO A 5 4.79 32.39 -18.75
C PRO A 5 5.84 33.49 -19.00
N PRO A 6 5.49 34.78 -18.84
CA PRO A 6 6.44 35.87 -18.98
C PRO A 6 7.67 35.65 -18.07
N PRO A 7 8.87 36.07 -18.51
CA PRO A 7 10.07 35.96 -17.67
C PRO A 7 9.89 36.73 -16.36
N LEU A 8 10.53 36.29 -15.28
CA LEU A 8 10.49 36.95 -13.95
C LEU A 8 10.73 38.46 -14.00
N ARG A 9 11.54 38.92 -14.96
CA ARG A 9 11.81 40.34 -15.25
C ARG A 9 10.54 41.15 -15.59
N HIS A 10 9.55 40.54 -16.24
CA HIS A 10 8.27 41.15 -16.59
C HIS A 10 7.43 41.47 -15.34
N TYR A 11 7.33 40.52 -14.41
CA TYR A 11 6.62 40.74 -13.15
C TYR A 11 7.32 41.75 -12.24
N ILE A 12 8.67 41.76 -12.24
CA ILE A 12 9.48 42.77 -11.54
C ILE A 12 9.24 44.17 -12.12
N ALA A 13 9.12 44.29 -13.45
CA ALA A 13 8.82 45.57 -14.11
C ALA A 13 7.41 46.08 -13.76
N ILE A 14 6.41 45.21 -13.68
CA ILE A 14 5.05 45.58 -13.26
C ILE A 14 5.03 46.05 -11.79
N LEU A 15 5.75 45.37 -10.90
CA LEU A 15 5.89 45.76 -9.49
C LEU A 15 6.60 47.12 -9.32
N ARG A 16 7.43 47.53 -10.29
CA ARG A 16 8.11 48.83 -10.35
C ARG A 16 7.33 49.90 -11.15
N SER A 17 6.20 49.55 -11.76
CA SER A 17 5.39 50.51 -12.54
C SER A 17 4.71 51.55 -11.65
N SER A 18 4.47 52.75 -12.16
CA SER A 18 3.74 53.81 -11.45
C SER A 18 2.25 53.48 -11.25
N SER A 19 1.71 52.51 -12.02
CA SER A 19 0.31 52.10 -11.95
C SER A 19 -0.01 51.30 -10.68
N THR A 20 -0.70 51.92 -9.74
CA THR A 20 -1.18 51.29 -8.50
C THR A 20 -2.09 50.08 -8.77
N LYS A 21 -2.91 50.12 -9.84
CA LYS A 21 -3.82 49.02 -10.21
C LYS A 21 -3.07 47.77 -10.70
N GLN A 22 -2.02 47.94 -11.51
CA GLN A 22 -1.23 46.81 -12.01
C GLN A 22 -0.40 46.17 -10.89
N ARG A 23 0.18 46.99 -10.00
CA ARG A 23 0.87 46.51 -8.79
C ARG A 23 -0.07 45.73 -7.87
N ALA A 24 -1.26 46.27 -7.60
CA ALA A 24 -2.26 45.59 -6.78
C ALA A 24 -2.72 44.25 -7.39
N SER A 25 -2.89 44.18 -8.71
CA SER A 25 -3.29 42.95 -9.40
C SER A 25 -2.23 41.84 -9.30
N VAL A 26 -0.95 42.19 -9.51
CA VAL A 26 0.16 41.22 -9.36
C VAL A 26 0.31 40.78 -7.90
N LEU A 27 0.18 41.70 -6.94
CA LEU A 27 0.20 41.36 -5.52
C LEU A 27 -0.96 40.43 -5.14
N LEU A 28 -2.17 40.65 -5.67
CA LEU A 28 -3.32 39.77 -5.45
C LEU A 28 -3.07 38.35 -5.98
N VAL A 29 -2.50 38.22 -7.18
CA VAL A 29 -2.14 36.91 -7.76
C VAL A 29 -1.07 36.21 -6.91
N ILE A 30 -0.05 36.94 -6.46
CA ILE A 30 0.99 36.39 -5.57
C ILE A 30 0.37 35.96 -4.24
N LEU A 31 -0.49 36.79 -3.63
CA LEU A 31 -1.18 36.48 -2.38
C LEU A 31 -2.06 35.22 -2.55
N PHE A 32 -2.82 35.12 -3.63
CA PHE A 32 -3.65 33.95 -3.92
C PHE A 32 -2.79 32.68 -4.11
N ALA A 33 -1.68 32.77 -4.85
CA ALA A 33 -0.75 31.67 -5.04
C ALA A 33 -0.09 31.23 -3.72
N LEU A 34 0.29 32.18 -2.85
CA LEU A 34 0.82 31.91 -1.53
C LEU A 34 -0.23 31.26 -0.62
N GLN A 35 -1.47 31.75 -0.63
CA GLN A 35 -2.58 31.14 0.11
C GLN A 35 -2.88 29.72 -0.36
N ALA A 36 -2.94 29.49 -1.68
CA ALA A 36 -3.12 28.16 -2.27
C ALA A 36 -1.98 27.21 -1.88
N ARG A 37 -0.73 27.68 -1.94
CA ARG A 37 0.43 26.92 -1.49
C ARG A 37 0.35 26.58 -0.01
N GLN A 38 0.01 27.53 0.86
CA GLN A 38 -0.14 27.30 2.29
C GLN A 38 -1.25 26.29 2.60
N ARG A 39 -2.40 26.39 1.92
CA ARG A 39 -3.50 25.41 2.03
C ARG A 39 -3.04 24.02 1.61
N LEU A 40 -2.30 23.90 0.51
CA LEU A 40 -1.75 22.63 0.04
C LEU A 40 -0.75 22.03 1.03
N ILE A 41 0.12 22.85 1.64
CA ILE A 41 1.07 22.40 2.67
C ILE A 41 0.32 21.88 3.89
N LYS A 42 -0.67 22.63 4.41
CA LYS A 42 -1.49 22.20 5.55
C LYS A 42 -2.27 20.93 5.26
N PHE A 43 -2.84 20.83 4.06
CA PHE A 43 -3.54 19.63 3.60
C PHE A 43 -2.60 18.42 3.55
N LYS A 44 -1.43 18.57 2.93
CA LYS A 44 -0.41 17.50 2.88
C LYS A 44 0.04 17.10 4.27
N ALA A 45 0.33 18.04 5.17
CA ALA A 45 0.71 17.73 6.55
C ALA A 45 -0.39 16.97 7.30
N THR A 46 -1.66 17.31 7.04
CA THR A 46 -2.81 16.63 7.65
C THR A 46 -2.95 15.21 7.13
N VAL A 47 -2.80 15.00 5.81
CA VAL A 47 -2.89 13.67 5.19
C VAL A 47 -1.70 12.79 5.53
N LEU A 48 -0.50 13.36 5.60
CA LEU A 48 0.76 12.64 5.86
C LEU A 48 1.09 12.55 7.36
N THR A 49 0.14 12.88 8.22
CA THR A 49 0.27 12.64 9.66
C THR A 49 0.51 11.15 9.94
N THR A 50 1.14 10.86 11.06
CA THR A 50 1.32 9.50 11.60
C THR A 50 0.83 9.41 13.03
N ASP A 51 0.08 10.41 13.51
CA ASP A 51 -0.36 10.54 14.89
C ASP A 51 -1.42 9.47 15.24
N PRO A 52 -1.15 8.55 16.19
CA PRO A 52 -2.11 7.54 16.63
C PRO A 52 -3.44 8.12 17.12
N LYS A 53 -3.46 9.36 17.63
CA LYS A 53 -4.69 10.02 18.10
C LYS A 53 -5.69 10.32 16.98
N ARG A 54 -5.26 10.24 15.72
CA ARG A 54 -6.11 10.42 14.53
C ARG A 54 -6.66 9.10 14.00
N ALA A 55 -6.25 7.97 14.58
CA ALA A 55 -6.74 6.65 14.22
C ALA A 55 -8.22 6.47 14.60
N HIS A 56 -8.98 5.76 13.76
CA HIS A 56 -10.31 5.31 14.13
C HIS A 56 -10.21 4.05 15.00
N PRO A 57 -10.97 3.92 16.09
CA PRO A 57 -10.92 2.71 16.90
C PRO A 57 -11.25 1.46 16.08
N ILE A 58 -10.45 0.41 16.27
CA ILE A 58 -10.70 -0.94 15.75
C ILE A 58 -10.70 -1.88 16.96
N GLU A 59 -11.78 -2.65 17.10
CA GLU A 59 -11.95 -3.54 18.25
C GLU A 59 -10.83 -4.59 18.31
N GLY A 60 -10.27 -4.76 19.52
CA GLY A 60 -9.15 -5.68 19.75
C GLY A 60 -7.82 -5.22 19.14
N PHE A 61 -7.68 -3.94 18.75
CA PHE A 61 -6.47 -3.40 18.14
C PHE A 61 -6.08 -2.06 18.77
N VAL A 62 -4.78 -1.87 19.00
CA VAL A 62 -4.20 -0.61 19.51
C VAL A 62 -3.55 0.15 18.35
N PRO A 63 -3.92 1.41 18.08
CA PRO A 63 -3.28 2.20 17.05
C PRO A 63 -1.86 2.61 17.48
N VAL A 64 -0.87 2.35 16.61
CA VAL A 64 0.52 2.82 16.74
C VAL A 64 0.87 3.91 15.72
N SER A 65 -0.03 4.18 14.79
CA SER A 65 -0.10 5.40 13.97
C SER A 65 -1.54 5.64 13.54
N ASP A 66 -1.80 6.65 12.73
CA ASP A 66 -3.12 6.88 12.14
C ASP A 66 -3.55 5.79 11.12
N GLN A 67 -2.60 4.96 10.65
CA GLN A 67 -2.85 3.90 9.66
C GLN A 67 -2.44 2.49 10.12
N ILE A 68 -1.69 2.34 11.21
CA ILE A 68 -1.13 1.05 11.67
C ILE A 68 -1.71 0.71 13.04
N TYR A 69 -2.17 -0.52 13.18
CA TYR A 69 -2.80 -1.04 14.38
C TYR A 69 -2.18 -2.38 14.76
N VAL A 70 -2.01 -2.63 16.05
CA VAL A 70 -1.37 -3.84 16.59
C VAL A 70 -2.35 -4.57 17.50
N ARG A 71 -2.42 -5.88 17.36
CA ARG A 71 -3.10 -6.79 18.28
C ARG A 71 -2.08 -7.79 18.80
N GLU A 72 -1.95 -7.84 20.12
CA GLU A 72 -1.04 -8.77 20.78
C GLU A 72 -1.52 -10.23 20.63
N PRO A 73 -0.61 -11.21 20.73
CA PRO A 73 -0.94 -12.63 20.79
C PRO A 73 -1.98 -12.94 21.87
N GLU A 74 -2.82 -13.95 21.65
CA GLU A 74 -3.59 -14.50 22.77
C GLU A 74 -2.65 -15.09 23.84
N PRO A 75 -2.91 -14.81 25.12
CA PRO A 75 -2.12 -15.38 26.20
C PRO A 75 -2.23 -16.91 26.13
N THR A 76 -1.10 -17.59 26.20
CA THR A 76 -1.07 -19.05 26.34
C THR A 76 -1.64 -19.42 27.70
N THR A 77 -2.85 -19.98 27.73
CA THR A 77 -3.43 -20.65 28.90
C THR A 77 -2.67 -21.93 29.21
N GLU A 78 -2.60 -22.33 30.48
CA GLU A 78 -1.94 -23.57 30.93
C GLU A 78 -2.34 -24.76 30.04
N GLY A 79 -1.37 -25.34 29.32
CA GLY A 79 -1.58 -26.48 28.39
C GLY A 79 -1.56 -26.14 26.90
N THR A 80 -1.61 -24.87 26.51
CA THR A 80 -1.49 -24.42 25.11
C THR A 80 -0.13 -23.76 24.94
N THR A 81 0.86 -24.45 24.37
CA THR A 81 2.12 -23.82 23.94
C THR A 81 1.95 -23.33 22.51
N ALA A 82 2.40 -22.10 22.20
CA ALA A 82 2.45 -21.62 20.83
C ALA A 82 3.24 -22.61 19.96
N SER A 83 2.61 -23.15 18.92
CA SER A 83 3.28 -24.08 18.00
C SER A 83 4.49 -23.39 17.38
N ALA A 84 5.65 -24.07 17.43
CA ALA A 84 6.87 -23.59 16.76
C ALA A 84 6.67 -23.44 15.24
N ASP A 85 5.65 -24.06 14.68
CA ASP A 85 5.30 -24.00 13.27
C ASP A 85 4.45 -22.79 12.91
N HIS A 86 3.92 -22.04 13.88
CA HIS A 86 3.12 -20.85 13.62
C HIS A 86 4.01 -19.62 13.36
N PRO A 87 3.51 -18.60 12.62
CA PRO A 87 4.21 -17.34 12.49
C PRO A 87 4.28 -16.64 13.85
N ASN A 88 5.39 -15.96 14.12
CA ASN A 88 5.48 -15.04 15.26
C ASN A 88 4.63 -13.80 15.02
N ALA A 89 4.51 -13.37 13.76
CA ALA A 89 3.68 -12.24 13.37
C ALA A 89 3.01 -12.42 12.01
N VAL A 90 1.79 -11.90 11.90
CA VAL A 90 1.05 -11.74 10.66
C VAL A 90 0.83 -10.24 10.41
N VAL A 91 1.32 -9.72 9.29
CA VAL A 91 1.10 -8.33 8.89
C VAL A 91 0.14 -8.27 7.71
N ILE A 92 -0.97 -7.55 7.87
CA ILE A 92 -2.06 -7.48 6.90
C ILE A 92 -2.12 -6.06 6.35
N TYR A 93 -1.71 -5.89 5.10
CA TYR A 93 -1.77 -4.64 4.35
C TYR A 93 -3.07 -4.59 3.56
N GLY A 94 -3.98 -3.69 3.96
CA GLY A 94 -5.26 -3.51 3.29
C GLY A 94 -5.15 -2.86 1.92
N TRP A 95 -6.29 -2.77 1.24
CA TRP A 95 -6.42 -2.12 -0.07
C TRP A 95 -6.84 -0.64 0.04
N GLY A 96 -6.91 0.02 -1.12
CA GLY A 96 -7.13 1.45 -1.25
C GLY A 96 -8.41 1.89 -0.56
N ASP A 97 -8.25 2.69 0.51
CA ASP A 97 -9.34 3.16 1.36
C ASP A 97 -10.25 2.00 1.85
N GLY A 98 -9.67 0.81 2.09
CA GLY A 98 -10.34 -0.32 2.71
C GLY A 98 -10.95 0.08 4.07
N LEU A 99 -12.20 -0.32 4.33
CA LEU A 99 -12.81 -0.01 5.63
C LEU A 99 -12.20 -0.92 6.71
N PRO A 100 -11.85 -0.38 7.89
CA PRO A 100 -11.29 -1.15 8.98
C PRO A 100 -12.07 -2.44 9.30
N LYS A 101 -13.41 -2.35 9.36
CA LYS A 101 -14.30 -3.50 9.61
C LYS A 101 -14.14 -4.67 8.63
N HIS A 102 -13.66 -4.42 7.41
CA HIS A 102 -13.42 -5.47 6.44
C HIS A 102 -12.07 -6.14 6.68
N LEU A 103 -11.02 -5.37 7.01
CA LEU A 103 -9.71 -5.92 7.35
C LEU A 103 -9.79 -6.79 8.62
N VAL A 104 -10.63 -6.41 9.59
CA VAL A 104 -10.87 -7.23 10.81
C VAL A 104 -11.30 -8.65 10.46
N LYS A 105 -12.11 -8.85 9.41
CA LYS A 105 -12.53 -10.21 9.01
C LYS A 105 -11.34 -11.09 8.58
N TYR A 106 -10.33 -10.49 7.93
CA TYR A 106 -9.11 -11.21 7.58
C TYR A 106 -8.23 -11.46 8.82
N SER A 107 -8.16 -10.51 9.75
CA SER A 107 -7.44 -10.75 11.01
C SER A 107 -8.08 -11.88 11.82
N GLU A 108 -9.41 -11.99 11.84
CA GLU A 108 -10.07 -13.11 12.52
C GLU A 108 -9.76 -14.45 11.86
N GLY A 109 -9.72 -14.53 10.52
CA GLY A 109 -9.31 -15.77 9.84
C GLY A 109 -7.86 -16.16 10.12
N PHE A 110 -6.94 -15.19 10.12
CA PHE A 110 -5.56 -15.45 10.55
C PHE A 110 -5.46 -15.79 12.03
N ARG A 111 -6.34 -15.24 12.88
CA ARG A 111 -6.37 -15.56 14.30
C ARG A 111 -6.81 -17.01 14.52
N ALA A 112 -7.78 -17.49 13.75
CA ALA A 112 -8.20 -18.88 13.76
C ALA A 112 -7.09 -19.84 13.30
N LEU A 113 -6.30 -19.45 12.28
CA LEU A 113 -5.15 -20.25 11.83
C LEU A 113 -3.97 -20.19 12.81
N PHE A 114 -3.68 -19.01 13.37
CA PHE A 114 -2.46 -18.73 14.13
C PHE A 114 -2.79 -17.92 15.40
N PRO A 115 -3.39 -18.54 16.44
CA PRO A 115 -3.92 -17.83 17.61
C PRO A 115 -2.87 -17.02 18.40
N HIS A 116 -1.63 -17.50 18.41
CA HIS A 116 -0.52 -16.87 19.14
C HIS A 116 0.36 -15.96 18.28
N ALA A 117 -0.02 -15.71 17.02
CA ALA A 117 0.69 -14.75 16.19
C ALA A 117 0.29 -13.32 16.55
N LYS A 118 1.28 -12.43 16.73
CA LYS A 118 1.03 -10.99 16.78
C LYS A 118 0.43 -10.54 15.45
N GLN A 119 -0.59 -9.69 15.47
CA GLN A 119 -1.22 -9.20 14.24
C GLN A 119 -1.00 -7.70 14.08
N VAL A 120 -0.56 -7.28 12.90
CA VAL A 120 -0.44 -5.87 12.54
C VAL A 120 -1.34 -5.58 11.35
N LEU A 121 -2.33 -4.70 11.53
CA LEU A 121 -3.16 -4.19 10.45
C LEU A 121 -2.61 -2.88 9.92
N VAL A 122 -2.44 -2.78 8.62
CA VAL A 122 -2.02 -1.56 7.93
C VAL A 122 -3.14 -1.11 6.99
N LEU A 123 -3.79 0.00 7.31
CA LEU A 123 -4.71 0.68 6.41
C LEU A 123 -3.92 1.31 5.26
N SER A 124 -4.54 1.37 4.08
CA SER A 124 -3.88 1.89 2.88
C SER A 124 -4.65 3.07 2.28
N PRO A 125 -4.61 4.27 2.88
CA PRO A 125 -5.25 5.45 2.33
C PRO A 125 -4.67 5.79 0.95
N ILE A 126 -5.52 5.94 -0.07
CA ILE A 126 -5.08 6.27 -1.44
C ILE A 126 -4.35 7.61 -1.45
N SER A 127 -4.79 8.56 -0.61
CA SER A 127 -4.17 9.88 -0.48
C SER A 127 -2.72 9.80 -0.01
N LYS A 128 -2.38 8.91 0.92
CA LYS A 128 -0.99 8.64 1.34
C LYS A 128 -0.21 7.92 0.24
N ALA A 129 -0.83 7.00 -0.48
CA ALA A 129 -0.20 6.35 -1.63
C ALA A 129 0.21 7.39 -2.71
N LEU A 130 -0.63 8.40 -2.98
CA LEU A 130 -0.36 9.43 -3.98
C LEU A 130 0.60 10.53 -3.51
N LEU A 131 0.50 10.95 -2.24
CA LEU A 131 1.21 12.15 -1.75
C LEU A 131 2.56 11.86 -1.09
N THR A 132 2.78 10.64 -0.58
CA THR A 132 4.05 10.26 0.03
C THR A 132 5.12 10.04 -1.04
N LYS A 133 6.30 10.62 -0.83
CA LYS A 133 7.46 10.39 -1.71
C LYS A 133 8.11 9.05 -1.40
N ASN A 134 8.66 8.38 -2.41
CA ASN A 134 9.25 7.04 -2.27
C ASN A 134 10.31 6.98 -1.17
N GLU A 135 11.17 7.98 -1.05
CA GLU A 135 12.25 8.03 -0.05
C GLU A 135 11.74 8.12 1.40
N ARG A 136 10.48 8.51 1.59
CA ARG A 136 9.86 8.69 2.92
C ARG A 136 8.81 7.62 3.22
N ARG A 137 8.56 6.69 2.31
CA ARG A 137 7.51 5.68 2.50
C ARG A 137 7.81 4.77 3.68
N GLY A 138 9.06 4.31 3.80
CA GLY A 138 9.43 3.46 4.93
C GLY A 138 9.41 4.19 6.28
N ASP A 139 9.52 5.53 6.31
CA ASP A 139 9.36 6.29 7.57
C ASP A 139 7.95 6.06 8.15
N GLY A 140 6.92 6.01 7.28
CA GLY A 140 5.54 5.73 7.68
C GLY A 140 5.28 4.26 8.04
N MET A 141 6.21 3.36 7.74
CA MET A 141 6.13 1.92 8.07
C MET A 141 7.05 1.53 9.24
N MET A 142 7.85 2.45 9.78
CA MET A 142 8.65 2.18 10.98
C MET A 142 7.83 1.62 12.15
N PRO A 143 6.57 2.05 12.42
CA PRO A 143 5.78 1.44 13.49
C PRO A 143 5.46 -0.05 13.26
N VAL A 144 5.46 -0.54 12.00
CA VAL A 144 5.39 -1.99 11.72
C VAL A 144 6.69 -2.66 12.17
N ILE A 145 7.84 -2.05 11.87
CA ILE A 145 9.14 -2.55 12.27
C ILE A 145 9.27 -2.56 13.80
N ASP A 146 8.88 -1.49 14.48
CA ASP A 146 8.93 -1.41 15.94
C ASP A 146 8.01 -2.45 16.61
N ALA A 147 6.84 -2.72 16.02
CA ALA A 147 5.88 -3.68 16.57
C ALA A 147 6.28 -5.15 16.35
N VAL A 148 6.86 -5.47 15.18
CA VAL A 148 7.18 -6.85 14.77
C VAL A 148 8.64 -7.21 15.08
N PHE A 149 9.55 -6.26 14.95
CA PHE A 149 11.00 -6.41 15.08
C PHE A 149 11.58 -5.30 15.98
N PRO A 150 11.18 -5.22 17.27
CA PRO A 150 11.73 -4.20 18.18
C PRO A 150 13.25 -4.28 18.27
N GLU A 151 13.77 -5.51 18.22
CA GLU A 151 15.17 -5.87 18.14
C GLU A 151 15.44 -6.72 16.89
N LYS A 152 16.72 -7.00 16.63
CA LYS A 152 17.09 -7.86 15.50
C LYS A 152 16.51 -9.26 15.75
N PRO A 153 15.68 -9.80 14.84
CA PRO A 153 15.04 -11.08 15.03
C PRO A 153 16.05 -12.23 15.06
N SER A 154 15.73 -13.29 15.80
CA SER A 154 16.46 -14.55 15.70
C SER A 154 16.23 -15.21 14.32
N PRO A 155 17.12 -16.13 13.89
CA PRO A 155 16.97 -16.84 12.62
C PRO A 155 15.64 -17.62 12.49
N ASP A 156 15.07 -18.03 13.62
CA ASP A 156 13.83 -18.79 13.71
C ASP A 156 12.57 -17.91 13.76
N PHE A 157 12.70 -16.58 13.73
CA PHE A 157 11.57 -15.68 13.71
C PHE A 157 10.89 -15.71 12.34
N LYS A 158 9.60 -16.08 12.30
CA LYS A 158 8.83 -16.31 11.08
C LYS A 158 7.72 -15.26 10.96
N VAL A 159 7.68 -14.59 9.81
CA VAL A 159 6.62 -13.61 9.50
C VAL A 159 5.85 -14.02 8.26
N LEU A 160 4.52 -13.94 8.36
CA LEU A 160 3.60 -14.04 7.23
C LEU A 160 3.09 -12.64 6.88
N LEU A 161 3.16 -12.28 5.61
CA LEU A 161 2.65 -11.02 5.09
C LEU A 161 1.43 -11.28 4.21
N HIS A 162 0.35 -10.56 4.44
CA HIS A 162 -0.82 -10.57 3.60
C HIS A 162 -1.00 -9.19 2.97
N VAL A 163 -0.92 -9.11 1.64
CA VAL A 163 -0.77 -7.87 0.89
C VAL A 163 -1.92 -7.75 -0.11
N MET A 164 -2.88 -6.88 0.18
CA MET A 164 -4.08 -6.69 -0.65
C MET A 164 -3.93 -5.49 -1.59
N SER A 165 -4.18 -5.69 -2.88
CA SER A 165 -4.16 -4.64 -3.91
C SER A 165 -2.81 -3.92 -4.06
N ASN A 166 -2.73 -3.02 -5.04
CA ASN A 166 -1.53 -2.24 -5.32
C ASN A 166 -1.16 -1.29 -4.17
N THR A 167 -2.14 -0.71 -3.47
CA THR A 167 -1.87 0.18 -2.34
C THR A 167 -1.31 -0.57 -1.15
N GLY A 168 -1.76 -1.80 -0.89
CA GLY A 168 -1.15 -2.67 0.11
C GLY A 168 0.27 -3.04 -0.28
N ALA A 169 0.52 -3.34 -1.57
CA ALA A 169 1.87 -3.61 -2.08
C ALA A 169 2.84 -2.40 -1.91
N ILE A 170 2.35 -1.17 -2.05
CA ILE A 170 3.13 0.05 -1.76
C ILE A 170 3.55 0.10 -0.29
N ASN A 171 2.65 -0.24 0.64
CA ASN A 171 2.98 -0.25 2.07
C ASN A 171 3.90 -1.42 2.42
N TYR A 172 3.67 -2.62 1.87
CA TYR A 172 4.55 -3.77 2.01
C TYR A 172 5.99 -3.46 1.57
N THR A 173 6.17 -2.90 0.37
CA THR A 173 7.50 -2.55 -0.16
C THR A 173 8.15 -1.42 0.65
N ALA A 174 7.35 -0.52 1.21
CA ALA A 174 7.82 0.47 2.19
C ALA A 174 8.30 -0.16 3.51
N THR A 175 7.64 -1.22 3.99
CA THR A 175 8.09 -1.97 5.15
C THR A 175 9.40 -2.68 4.88
N LEU A 176 9.58 -3.29 3.70
CA LEU A 176 10.86 -3.89 3.31
C LEU A 176 12.00 -2.88 3.32
N ASP A 177 11.80 -1.70 2.71
CA ASP A 177 12.77 -0.60 2.74
C ASP A 177 13.07 -0.14 4.17
N ALA A 178 12.06 0.01 5.02
CA ALA A 178 12.22 0.38 6.44
C ALA A 178 13.05 -0.66 7.21
N TYR A 179 12.76 -1.95 7.03
CA TYR A 179 13.50 -3.04 7.67
C TYR A 179 14.98 -3.02 7.24
N THR A 180 15.24 -2.97 5.94
CA THR A 180 16.60 -2.95 5.39
C THR A 180 17.38 -1.72 5.84
N ARG A 181 16.74 -0.55 5.97
CA ARG A 181 17.39 0.65 6.53
C ARG A 181 17.76 0.48 8.00
N ARG A 182 16.96 -0.23 8.80
CA ARG A 182 17.22 -0.45 10.23
C ARG A 182 18.27 -1.52 10.49
N TYR A 183 18.20 -2.64 9.78
CA TYR A 183 19.01 -3.83 10.08
C TYR A 183 20.10 -4.13 9.06
N GLY A 184 20.13 -3.42 7.92
CA GLY A 184 21.15 -3.59 6.88
C GLY A 184 21.02 -4.91 6.09
N GLU A 185 19.90 -5.63 6.23
CA GLU A 185 19.67 -6.94 5.62
C GLU A 185 18.24 -7.07 5.07
N ALA A 186 17.99 -8.15 4.32
CA ALA A 186 16.67 -8.47 3.80
C ALA A 186 15.71 -8.91 4.92
N MET A 187 14.43 -8.54 4.82
CA MET A 187 13.45 -8.84 5.85
C MET A 187 13.17 -10.36 5.96
N PRO A 188 13.09 -10.94 7.17
CA PRO A 188 12.93 -12.39 7.37
C PRO A 188 11.47 -12.87 7.24
N ASN A 189 10.75 -12.42 6.21
CA ASN A 189 9.45 -12.98 5.89
C ASN A 189 9.57 -14.34 5.20
N ARG A 190 8.72 -15.29 5.61
CA ARG A 190 8.68 -16.66 5.05
C ARG A 190 7.65 -16.80 3.94
N LEU A 191 6.50 -16.14 4.10
CA LEU A 191 5.40 -16.17 3.14
C LEU A 191 4.86 -14.76 2.89
N VAL A 192 4.65 -14.43 1.63
CA VAL A 192 3.91 -13.24 1.18
C VAL A 192 2.72 -13.68 0.34
N CYS A 193 1.52 -13.55 0.90
CA CYS A 193 0.26 -13.72 0.21
C CYS A 193 -0.11 -12.40 -0.48
N LEU A 194 -0.13 -12.40 -1.82
CA LEU A 194 -0.50 -11.26 -2.65
C LEU A 194 -1.93 -11.46 -3.12
N ASP A 195 -2.87 -10.74 -2.51
CA ASP A 195 -4.30 -10.78 -2.83
C ASP A 195 -4.66 -9.65 -3.79
N SER A 196 -5.06 -10.02 -5.01
CA SER A 196 -5.38 -9.06 -6.06
C SER A 196 -4.21 -8.10 -6.35
N ALA A 197 -2.97 -8.63 -6.34
CA ALA A 197 -1.73 -7.86 -6.50
C ALA A 197 -0.57 -8.73 -7.03
N PRO A 198 0.48 -8.12 -7.59
CA PRO A 198 0.55 -6.74 -8.05
C PRO A 198 -0.09 -6.58 -9.45
N GLY A 199 -0.68 -5.42 -9.71
CA GLY A 199 -1.06 -4.99 -11.05
C GLY A 199 0.07 -4.27 -11.78
N SER A 200 -0.14 -3.97 -13.07
CA SER A 200 0.81 -3.20 -13.88
C SER A 200 1.13 -1.83 -13.26
N SER A 201 2.36 -1.35 -13.47
CA SER A 201 2.79 0.02 -13.16
C SER A 201 2.66 0.99 -14.35
N ASP A 202 2.28 0.48 -15.51
CA ASP A 202 2.37 1.23 -16.77
C ASP A 202 1.15 2.12 -16.95
N LEU A 203 1.38 3.38 -17.28
CA LEU A 203 0.31 4.36 -17.55
C LEU A 203 -0.28 4.15 -18.95
N THR A 204 -0.98 3.03 -19.14
CA THR A 204 -1.79 2.73 -20.32
C THR A 204 -3.21 3.24 -20.15
N PHE A 205 -3.96 3.41 -21.23
CA PHE A 205 -5.38 3.80 -21.15
C PHE A 205 -6.20 2.82 -20.30
N GLY A 206 -6.03 1.51 -20.50
CA GLY A 206 -6.74 0.49 -19.72
C GLY A 206 -6.41 0.54 -18.23
N ASN A 207 -5.14 0.73 -17.86
CA ASN A 207 -4.76 0.87 -16.46
C ASN A 207 -5.29 2.16 -15.85
N LEU A 208 -5.27 3.27 -16.59
CA LEU A 208 -5.82 4.54 -16.14
C LEU A 208 -7.32 4.46 -15.87
N GLU A 209 -8.07 3.75 -16.71
CA GLU A 209 -9.49 3.45 -16.48
C GLU A 209 -9.69 2.67 -15.18
N ARG A 210 -8.95 1.58 -14.97
CA ARG A 210 -9.03 0.76 -13.75
C ARG A 210 -8.68 1.55 -12.49
N TRP A 211 -7.58 2.30 -12.51
CA TRP A 211 -7.13 3.08 -11.35
C TRP A 211 -8.09 4.24 -11.05
N SER A 212 -8.58 4.94 -12.06
CA SER A 212 -9.57 6.00 -11.86
C SER A 212 -10.89 5.43 -11.30
N ARG A 213 -11.34 4.27 -11.78
CA ARG A 213 -12.49 3.56 -11.23
C ARG A 213 -12.27 3.17 -9.77
N ALA A 214 -11.11 2.59 -9.43
CA ALA A 214 -10.74 2.23 -8.05
C ALA A 214 -10.83 3.44 -7.11
N MET A 215 -10.28 4.60 -7.51
CA MET A 215 -10.40 5.85 -6.75
C MET A 215 -11.85 6.33 -6.62
N THR A 216 -12.66 6.09 -7.65
CA THR A 216 -14.06 6.56 -7.71
C THR A 216 -14.98 5.77 -6.79
N LEU A 217 -14.78 4.45 -6.65
CA LEU A 217 -15.62 3.58 -5.83
C LEU A 217 -15.81 4.09 -4.39
N ARG A 218 -14.79 4.77 -3.84
CA ARG A 218 -14.83 5.36 -2.50
C ARG A 218 -15.15 6.84 -2.50
N THR A 219 -14.71 7.57 -3.53
CA THR A 219 -14.83 9.03 -3.55
C THR A 219 -16.15 9.54 -4.09
N ALA A 220 -16.86 8.78 -4.92
CA ALA A 220 -18.13 9.20 -5.53
C ALA A 220 -19.16 9.68 -4.51
N LYS A 221 -19.24 9.03 -3.34
CA LYS A 221 -20.17 9.43 -2.27
C LYS A 221 -19.88 10.80 -1.63
N PHE A 222 -18.68 11.36 -1.84
CA PHE A 222 -18.28 12.66 -1.30
C PHE A 222 -18.56 13.82 -2.26
N PHE A 223 -18.93 13.52 -3.50
CA PHE A 223 -19.20 14.54 -4.52
C PHE A 223 -20.67 14.47 -4.94
N PRO A 224 -21.33 15.62 -5.20
CA PRO A 224 -22.68 15.66 -5.75
C PRO A 224 -22.70 15.35 -7.27
N LEU A 225 -21.70 14.63 -7.79
CA LEU A 225 -21.50 14.38 -9.22
C LEU A 225 -21.86 12.93 -9.57
N PRO A 226 -22.37 12.66 -10.78
CA PRO A 226 -22.52 11.29 -11.27
C PRO A 226 -21.20 10.50 -11.22
N PHE A 227 -21.29 9.17 -11.11
CA PHE A 227 -20.11 8.29 -11.02
C PHE A 227 -19.11 8.54 -12.16
N VAL A 228 -19.59 8.64 -13.40
CA VAL A 228 -18.76 8.88 -14.59
C VAL A 228 -18.02 10.21 -14.52
N ALA A 229 -18.69 11.27 -14.03
CA ALA A 229 -18.06 12.59 -13.87
C ALA A 229 -16.99 12.57 -12.76
N THR A 230 -17.26 11.87 -11.65
CA THR A 230 -16.27 11.66 -10.59
C THR A 230 -15.08 10.85 -11.11
N GLN A 231 -15.31 9.79 -11.88
CA GLN A 231 -14.25 8.98 -12.48
C GLN A 231 -13.39 9.77 -13.45
N PHE A 232 -14.00 10.61 -14.28
CA PHE A 232 -13.26 11.53 -15.14
C PHE A 232 -12.37 12.47 -14.31
N LEU A 233 -12.89 13.01 -13.20
CA LEU A 233 -12.09 13.83 -12.29
C LEU A 233 -10.91 13.06 -11.68
N MET A 234 -11.13 11.82 -11.21
CA MET A 234 -10.05 10.96 -10.68
C MET A 234 -9.01 10.63 -11.75
N CYS A 235 -9.45 10.38 -12.99
CA CYS A 235 -8.58 10.18 -14.15
C CYS A 235 -7.70 11.41 -14.39
N MET A 236 -8.27 12.62 -14.40
CA MET A 236 -7.51 13.87 -14.54
C MET A 236 -6.50 14.07 -13.41
N LEU A 237 -6.86 13.73 -12.17
CA LEU A 237 -5.94 13.78 -11.02
C LEU A 237 -4.77 12.82 -11.20
N LEU A 238 -5.00 11.59 -11.67
CA LEU A 238 -3.95 10.61 -11.93
C LEU A 238 -3.02 11.05 -13.05
N VAL A 239 -3.57 11.57 -14.16
CA VAL A 239 -2.79 12.11 -15.28
C VAL A 239 -1.94 13.30 -14.79
N LEU A 240 -2.54 14.25 -14.07
CA LEU A 240 -1.82 15.39 -13.53
C LEU A 240 -0.70 14.96 -12.58
N ASN A 241 -0.97 14.01 -11.68
CA ASN A 241 0.04 13.45 -10.79
C ASN A 241 1.19 12.79 -11.58
N GLY A 242 0.87 12.00 -12.61
CA GLY A 242 1.86 11.38 -13.49
C GLY A 242 2.71 12.43 -14.23
N CYS A 243 2.09 13.49 -14.76
CA CYS A 243 2.80 14.61 -15.39
C CYS A 243 3.74 15.30 -14.40
N VAL A 244 3.27 15.60 -13.17
CA VAL A 244 4.10 16.21 -12.14
C VAL A 244 5.27 15.30 -11.77
N GLN A 245 5.06 13.99 -11.62
CA GLN A 245 6.13 13.04 -11.35
C GLN A 245 7.17 13.02 -12.47
N ARG A 246 6.74 12.97 -13.74
CA ARG A 246 7.65 13.03 -14.90
C ARG A 246 8.44 14.34 -14.98
N ILE A 247 7.80 15.48 -14.78
CA ILE A 247 8.46 16.80 -14.76
C ILE A 247 9.51 16.88 -13.65
N LEU A 248 9.22 16.29 -12.49
CA LEU A 248 10.12 16.25 -11.34
C LEU A 248 11.13 15.09 -11.41
N LEU A 249 11.20 14.35 -12.52
CA LEU A 249 12.04 13.16 -12.70
C LEU A 249 11.89 12.14 -11.56
N ARG A 250 10.66 12.00 -11.06
CA ARG A 250 10.31 11.07 -9.99
C ARG A 250 9.79 9.77 -10.56
N GLU A 251 10.28 8.69 -9.99
CA GLU A 251 9.78 7.36 -10.25
C GLU A 251 8.37 7.16 -9.65
N SER A 252 7.53 6.40 -10.33
CA SER A 252 6.20 6.04 -9.81
C SER A 252 6.32 5.14 -8.58
N SER A 253 5.34 5.18 -7.69
CA SER A 253 5.33 4.32 -6.50
C SER A 253 5.28 2.83 -6.84
N ALA A 254 4.59 2.47 -7.92
CA ALA A 254 4.48 1.09 -8.39
C ALA A 254 5.82 0.58 -8.94
N THR A 255 6.52 1.38 -9.77
CA THR A 255 7.84 1.01 -10.31
C THR A 255 8.89 0.91 -9.20
N TRP A 256 8.89 1.86 -8.27
CA TRP A 256 9.76 1.81 -7.08
C TRP A 256 9.46 0.56 -6.23
N GLY A 257 8.18 0.29 -5.95
CA GLY A 257 7.77 -0.87 -5.17
C GLY A 257 8.16 -2.19 -5.82
N LEU A 258 7.99 -2.32 -7.14
CA LEU A 258 8.47 -3.47 -7.90
C LEU A 258 9.97 -3.67 -7.69
N LYS A 259 10.80 -2.64 -7.87
CA LYS A 259 12.26 -2.74 -7.64
C LYS A 259 12.61 -3.23 -6.24
N ILE A 260 11.92 -2.74 -5.20
CA ILE A 260 12.17 -3.16 -3.81
C ILE A 260 11.71 -4.60 -3.57
N GLY A 261 10.46 -4.94 -3.90
CA GLY A 261 9.90 -6.30 -3.71
C GLY A 261 10.58 -7.37 -4.57
N GLN A 262 11.33 -6.94 -5.57
CA GLN A 262 12.13 -7.76 -6.46
C GLN A 262 13.64 -7.55 -6.21
N SER A 263 14.07 -7.20 -5.00
CA SER A 263 15.50 -7.04 -4.71
C SER A 263 15.92 -8.02 -3.62
N GLU A 264 16.98 -8.79 -3.87
CA GLU A 264 17.58 -9.69 -2.88
C GLU A 264 18.13 -8.95 -1.66
N LYS A 265 18.42 -7.65 -1.81
CA LYS A 265 18.78 -6.76 -0.70
C LYS A 265 17.63 -6.60 0.31
N HIS A 266 16.40 -6.70 -0.15
CA HIS A 266 15.20 -6.40 0.64
C HIS A 266 14.36 -7.66 0.94
N VAL A 267 14.33 -8.62 0.02
CA VAL A 267 13.57 -9.87 0.12
C VAL A 267 14.53 -11.05 0.07
N ARG A 268 14.46 -11.94 1.07
CA ARG A 268 15.30 -13.13 1.12
C ARG A 268 14.95 -14.15 0.03
N MET A 269 15.92 -14.98 -0.34
CA MET A 269 15.73 -16.02 -1.36
C MET A 269 14.91 -17.22 -0.88
N ASP A 270 14.84 -17.44 0.43
CA ASP A 270 13.97 -18.46 1.05
C ASP A 270 12.52 -17.97 1.24
N ASN A 271 12.17 -16.78 0.73
CA ASN A 271 10.80 -16.30 0.72
C ASN A 271 9.94 -17.04 -0.31
N ARG A 272 8.69 -17.31 0.07
CA ARG A 272 7.63 -17.83 -0.81
C ARG A 272 6.57 -16.78 -1.09
N TYR A 273 6.09 -16.74 -2.32
CA TYR A 273 4.95 -15.95 -2.75
C TYR A 273 3.74 -16.85 -3.02
N LEU A 274 2.57 -16.43 -2.53
CA LEU A 274 1.28 -17.00 -2.91
C LEU A 274 0.44 -15.89 -3.56
N TYR A 275 0.12 -16.02 -4.84
CA TYR A 275 -0.72 -15.07 -5.56
C TYR A 275 -2.17 -15.56 -5.53
N LEU A 276 -3.05 -14.79 -4.89
CA LEU A 276 -4.48 -15.02 -4.77
C LEU A 276 -5.17 -14.04 -5.74
N TYR A 277 -5.83 -14.53 -6.79
CA TYR A 277 -6.37 -13.64 -7.83
C TYR A 277 -7.57 -14.24 -8.57
N SER A 278 -8.24 -13.42 -9.37
CA SER A 278 -9.34 -13.83 -10.24
C SER A 278 -9.21 -13.20 -11.62
N LYS A 279 -9.74 -13.86 -12.66
CA LYS A 279 -9.84 -13.28 -14.00
C LYS A 279 -10.91 -12.19 -14.07
N GLU A 280 -11.85 -12.21 -13.14
CA GLU A 280 -12.97 -11.25 -13.02
C GLU A 280 -12.63 -10.05 -12.13
N ASP A 281 -11.39 -9.96 -11.63
CA ASP A 281 -10.89 -8.73 -11.01
C ASP A 281 -10.79 -7.62 -12.07
N ASP A 282 -11.69 -6.64 -11.95
CA ASP A 282 -11.81 -5.52 -12.86
C ASP A 282 -10.90 -4.33 -12.49
N LEU A 283 -10.15 -4.40 -11.39
CA LEU A 283 -9.21 -3.36 -10.94
C LEU A 283 -7.75 -3.78 -11.13
N VAL A 284 -7.41 -5.04 -10.87
CA VAL A 284 -6.08 -5.61 -11.07
C VAL A 284 -6.14 -6.76 -12.06
N GLY A 285 -5.51 -6.57 -13.22
CA GLY A 285 -5.56 -7.56 -14.29
C GLY A 285 -4.77 -8.82 -13.95
N TYR A 286 -5.42 -9.99 -14.03
CA TYR A 286 -4.80 -11.29 -13.74
C TYR A 286 -3.49 -11.55 -14.51
N LYS A 287 -3.39 -11.06 -15.75
CA LYS A 287 -2.16 -11.21 -16.58
C LYS A 287 -0.94 -10.54 -15.94
N ASP A 288 -1.14 -9.42 -15.23
CA ASP A 288 -0.05 -8.75 -14.52
C ASP A 288 0.40 -9.58 -13.32
N VAL A 289 -0.55 -10.18 -12.61
CA VAL A 289 -0.30 -11.11 -11.49
C VAL A 289 0.48 -12.33 -11.97
N GLU A 290 0.01 -13.01 -13.03
CA GLU A 290 0.68 -14.18 -13.61
C GLU A 290 2.07 -13.83 -14.14
N LYS A 291 2.24 -12.67 -14.79
CA LYS A 291 3.54 -12.17 -15.24
C LYS A 291 4.49 -11.95 -14.07
N HIS A 292 4.00 -11.36 -12.97
CA HIS A 292 4.82 -11.15 -11.77
C HIS A 292 5.20 -12.47 -11.10
N ALA A 293 4.28 -13.44 -11.02
CA ALA A 293 4.57 -14.77 -10.52
C ALA A 293 5.64 -15.47 -11.36
N ALA A 294 5.55 -15.39 -12.69
CA ALA A 294 6.54 -15.96 -13.59
C ALA A 294 7.92 -15.28 -13.45
N GLU A 295 7.96 -13.95 -13.27
CA GLU A 295 9.20 -13.21 -12.96
C GLU A 295 9.82 -13.67 -11.64
N ALA A 296 9.02 -13.79 -10.58
CA ALA A 296 9.50 -14.27 -9.28
C ALA A 296 10.15 -15.66 -9.38
N ARG A 297 9.51 -16.60 -10.11
CA ARG A 297 10.08 -17.94 -10.39
C ARG A 297 11.38 -17.86 -11.16
N ARG A 298 11.43 -17.06 -12.23
CA ARG A 298 12.64 -16.90 -13.06
C ARG A 298 13.84 -16.41 -12.25
N ARG A 299 13.57 -15.64 -11.20
CA ARG A 299 14.58 -15.06 -10.32
C ARG A 299 14.92 -15.92 -9.12
N GLY A 300 14.33 -17.10 -8.99
CA GLY A 300 14.68 -18.10 -7.99
C GLY A 300 13.79 -18.10 -6.73
N TRP A 301 12.81 -17.19 -6.61
CA TRP A 301 11.84 -17.29 -5.52
C TRP A 301 10.80 -18.38 -5.79
N GLN A 302 10.32 -18.96 -4.71
CA GLN A 302 9.18 -19.87 -4.75
C GLN A 302 7.91 -19.04 -4.94
N ALA A 303 7.10 -19.39 -5.94
CA ALA A 303 5.87 -18.66 -6.25
C ALA A 303 4.75 -19.62 -6.67
N GLU A 304 3.65 -19.60 -5.92
CA GLU A 304 2.43 -20.36 -6.14
C GLU A 304 1.29 -19.43 -6.53
N THR A 305 0.34 -19.92 -7.30
CA THR A 305 -0.78 -19.14 -7.82
C THR A 305 -2.07 -19.88 -7.52
N GLU A 306 -3.03 -19.21 -6.89
CA GLU A 306 -4.36 -19.70 -6.58
C GLU A 306 -5.40 -18.79 -7.26
N MET A 307 -6.16 -19.35 -8.19
CA MET A 307 -7.14 -18.61 -8.97
C MET A 307 -8.56 -18.87 -8.46
N PHE A 308 -9.29 -17.80 -8.17
CA PHE A 308 -10.70 -17.81 -7.75
C PHE A 308 -11.58 -17.48 -8.96
N ASN A 309 -12.47 -18.39 -9.34
CA ASN A 309 -13.34 -18.19 -10.49
C ASN A 309 -14.50 -17.25 -10.15
N GLY A 310 -14.62 -16.11 -10.83
CA GLY A 310 -15.75 -15.19 -10.66
C GLY A 310 -15.63 -14.19 -9.51
N SER A 311 -14.48 -14.11 -8.84
CA SER A 311 -14.34 -13.24 -7.67
C SER A 311 -13.93 -11.81 -8.02
N PRO A 312 -14.68 -10.80 -7.54
CA PRO A 312 -14.24 -9.41 -7.64
C PRO A 312 -12.95 -9.13 -6.85
N HIS A 313 -12.37 -7.96 -7.13
CA HIS A 313 -11.17 -7.43 -6.46
C HIS A 313 -11.23 -7.56 -4.93
N VAL A 314 -10.25 -8.28 -4.35
CA VAL A 314 -10.08 -8.52 -2.90
C VAL A 314 -11.25 -9.30 -2.26
N MET A 315 -12.22 -9.79 -3.03
CA MET A 315 -13.40 -10.48 -2.48
C MET A 315 -13.22 -12.00 -2.37
N HIS A 316 -12.03 -12.52 -2.68
CA HIS A 316 -11.72 -13.95 -2.76
C HIS A 316 -12.06 -14.68 -1.44
N MET A 317 -11.56 -14.16 -0.31
CA MET A 317 -11.82 -14.73 1.01
C MET A 317 -13.32 -14.80 1.35
N ARG A 318 -14.09 -13.76 0.97
CA ARG A 318 -15.51 -13.72 1.28
C ARG A 318 -16.31 -14.70 0.44
N GLN A 319 -15.95 -14.89 -0.83
CA GLN A 319 -16.70 -15.76 -1.74
C GLN A 319 -16.27 -17.22 -1.66
N PHE A 320 -14.99 -17.47 -1.38
CA PHE A 320 -14.37 -18.79 -1.39
C PHE A 320 -13.53 -19.01 -0.13
N PRO A 321 -14.12 -18.95 1.08
CA PRO A 321 -13.37 -18.96 2.34
C PRO A 321 -12.51 -20.23 2.50
N ASP A 322 -13.06 -21.40 2.20
CA ASP A 322 -12.35 -22.67 2.37
C ASP A 322 -11.13 -22.77 1.45
N GLN A 323 -11.32 -22.48 0.15
CA GLN A 323 -10.24 -22.43 -0.83
C GLN A 323 -9.16 -21.41 -0.42
N TYR A 324 -9.59 -20.23 0.04
CA TYR A 324 -8.71 -19.13 0.40
C TYR A 324 -7.81 -19.46 1.60
N TRP A 325 -8.41 -19.92 2.70
CA TRP A 325 -7.65 -20.24 3.91
C TRP A 325 -6.84 -21.53 3.75
N ASN A 326 -7.33 -22.51 2.99
CA ASN A 326 -6.57 -23.71 2.67
C ASN A 326 -5.31 -23.36 1.86
N ALA A 327 -5.42 -22.54 0.81
CA ALA A 327 -4.26 -22.10 0.03
C ALA A 327 -3.21 -21.40 0.90
N ILE A 328 -3.63 -20.51 1.80
CA ILE A 328 -2.72 -19.82 2.73
C ILE A 328 -2.05 -20.81 3.70
N SER A 329 -2.82 -21.71 4.31
CA SER A 329 -2.30 -22.70 5.26
C SER A 329 -1.31 -23.67 4.60
N THR A 330 -1.66 -24.20 3.42
CA THR A 330 -0.79 -25.07 2.62
C THR A 330 0.50 -24.35 2.23
N SER A 331 0.44 -23.13 1.70
CA SER A 331 1.64 -22.37 1.36
C SER A 331 2.48 -22.01 2.58
N TRP A 332 1.87 -21.80 3.74
CA TRP A 332 2.59 -21.58 4.99
C TRP A 332 3.38 -22.82 5.40
N ASN A 333 2.75 -23.99 5.42
CA ASN A 333 3.40 -25.27 5.75
C ASN A 333 4.60 -25.52 4.83
N LYS A 334 4.46 -25.27 3.52
CA LYS A 334 5.55 -25.34 2.54
C LYS A 334 6.67 -24.32 2.84
N ALA A 335 6.33 -23.10 3.25
CA ALA A 335 7.31 -22.05 3.55
C ALA A 335 8.19 -22.35 4.78
N ILE A 336 7.67 -23.14 5.73
CA ILE A 336 8.42 -23.56 6.93
C ILE A 336 9.01 -24.98 6.80
N GLY A 337 8.78 -25.67 5.69
CA GLY A 337 9.35 -26.99 5.40
C GLY A 337 8.61 -28.17 6.01
N LEU A 338 7.38 -27.99 6.48
CA LEU A 338 6.52 -29.11 6.87
C LEU A 338 6.08 -29.85 5.60
N ARG A 339 6.38 -31.15 5.50
CA ARG A 339 5.91 -32.00 4.40
C ARG A 339 4.44 -32.35 4.63
N GLU A 340 3.64 -32.33 3.57
CA GLU A 340 2.33 -32.98 3.55
C GLU A 340 2.57 -34.49 3.72
N THR A 341 2.10 -35.08 4.82
CA THR A 341 2.14 -36.53 5.07
C THR A 341 1.10 -37.25 4.23
#